data_AF-A0A2I2KW86-F1
#
_entry.id   AF-A0A2I2KW86-F1
#
_cell.length_a   1.000
_cell.length_b   1.000
_cell.length_c   1.000
_cell.angle_alpha   90.00
_cell.angle_beta   90.00
_cell.angle_gamma   90.00
#
_symmetry.space_group_name_H-M   'P 1'
#
loop_
_entity.id
_entity.type
_entity.pdbx_description
1 polymer ?
#
loop_
_entity_poly.entity_id
_entity_poly.type
_entity_poly.pdbx_seq_one_letter_code
_entity_poly.pdbx_strand_id
1 'polypeptide(L)'
;MPPIDGDHHQGRPRRSDEVGALLDRDEDYDQDPVGDPPITVSRYRAAIRAMLAAQVPDPGFVATAWSQRETEAFLAGSRATLRLVVEMVGHALTTPPPTRGVD
;
A
#
# COMPACT_ATOMS: atom_id res chain seq x y z
N MET A 1 -29.64 34.92 10.51
CA MET A 1 -28.52 33.96 10.62
C MET A 1 -28.41 33.25 9.28
N PRO A 2 -27.39 33.54 8.45
CA PRO A 2 -27.22 32.85 7.17
C PRO A 2 -26.70 31.41 7.38
N PRO A 3 -26.96 30.48 6.43
CA PRO A 3 -26.55 29.09 6.56
C PRO A 3 -25.03 28.93 6.45
N ILE A 4 -24.48 28.01 7.24
CA ILE A 4 -23.07 27.62 7.21
C ILE A 4 -22.83 26.90 5.88
N ASP A 5 -22.03 27.53 5.01
CA ASP A 5 -21.50 26.91 3.80
C ASP A 5 -20.84 25.59 4.17
N GLY A 6 -21.31 24.51 3.53
CA GLY A 6 -20.69 23.21 3.64
C GLY A 6 -19.26 23.31 3.12
N ASP A 7 -18.31 23.11 4.02
CA ASP A 7 -16.93 22.82 3.68
C ASP A 7 -16.91 21.57 2.79
N HIS A 8 -16.92 21.80 1.48
CA HIS A 8 -16.45 20.83 0.50
C HIS A 8 -14.94 20.67 0.70
N HIS A 9 -14.54 19.93 1.73
CA HIS A 9 -13.24 19.29 1.78
C HIS A 9 -13.17 18.33 0.59
N GLN A 10 -12.76 18.83 -0.57
CA GLN A 10 -12.15 18.04 -1.62
C GLN A 10 -10.88 17.45 -1.01
N GLY A 11 -11.04 16.31 -0.35
CA GLY A 11 -9.95 15.54 0.20
C GLY A 11 -9.01 15.20 -0.93
N ARG A 12 -7.79 15.73 -0.86
CA ARG A 12 -6.69 15.34 -1.74
C ARG A 12 -6.64 13.81 -1.78
N PRO A 13 -6.58 13.17 -2.97
CA PRO A 13 -6.56 11.72 -3.07
C PRO A 13 -5.46 11.16 -2.16
N ARG A 14 -5.75 10.07 -1.44
CA ARG A 14 -4.73 9.48 -0.59
C ARG A 14 -3.62 8.95 -1.51
N ARG A 15 -2.36 9.05 -1.10
CA ARG A 15 -1.21 8.58 -1.89
C ARG A 15 -1.39 7.14 -2.40
N SER A 16 -2.03 6.28 -1.63
CA SER A 16 -2.35 4.91 -2.03
C SER A 16 -3.27 4.83 -3.25
N ASP A 17 -4.22 5.77 -3.36
CA ASP A 17 -5.16 5.86 -4.48
C ASP A 17 -4.44 6.33 -5.75
N GLU A 18 -3.49 7.26 -5.62
CA GLU A 18 -2.64 7.72 -6.73
C GLU A 18 -1.74 6.59 -7.26
N VAL A 19 -1.13 5.81 -6.37
CA VAL A 19 -0.34 4.63 -6.77
C VAL A 19 -1.24 3.58 -7.44
N GLY A 20 -2.44 3.35 -6.91
CA GLY A 20 -3.42 2.44 -7.52
C GLY A 20 -3.73 2.82 -8.98
N ALA A 21 -4.03 4.10 -9.23
CA ALA A 21 -4.35 4.60 -10.57
C ALA A 21 -3.17 4.48 -11.56
N LEU A 22 -1.93 4.60 -11.09
CA LEU A 22 -0.75 4.36 -11.93
C LEU A 22 -0.60 2.88 -12.29
N LEU A 23 -0.90 1.97 -11.36
CA LEU A 23 -0.88 0.53 -11.61
C LEU A 23 -2.00 0.12 -12.57
N ASP A 24 -3.21 0.68 -12.42
CA ASP A 24 -4.34 0.46 -13.33
C ASP A 24 -3.93 0.81 -14.78
N ARG A 25 -3.33 1.99 -14.99
CA ARG A 25 -2.86 2.44 -16.32
C ARG A 25 -1.82 1.49 -16.92
N ASP A 26 -0.83 1.10 -16.13
CA ASP A 26 0.21 0.17 -16.59
C ASP A 26 -0.39 -1.21 -16.96
N GLU A 27 -1.43 -1.66 -16.24
CA GLU A 27 -2.17 -2.90 -16.51
C GLU A 27 -3.04 -2.78 -17.78
N ASP A 28 -3.66 -1.62 -18.01
CA ASP A 28 -4.39 -1.33 -19.25
C ASP A 28 -3.44 -1.35 -20.47
N TYR A 29 -2.23 -0.80 -20.34
CA TYR A 29 -1.21 -0.83 -21.40
C TYR A 29 -0.80 -2.26 -21.79
N ASP A 30 -0.75 -3.20 -20.83
CA ASP A 30 -0.44 -4.60 -21.12
C ASP A 30 -1.50 -5.25 -22.04
N GLN A 31 -2.76 -4.78 -21.98
CA GLN A 31 -3.87 -5.28 -22.80
C GLN A 31 -4.03 -4.51 -24.12
N ASP A 32 -3.83 -3.19 -24.08
CA ASP A 32 -3.91 -2.28 -25.22
C ASP A 32 -2.77 -1.26 -25.16
N PRO A 33 -1.66 -1.47 -25.89
CA PRO A 33 -0.42 -0.69 -25.75
C PRO A 33 -0.54 0.68 -26.43
N VAL A 34 -1.33 1.55 -25.82
CA VAL A 34 -1.57 2.93 -26.26
C VAL A 34 -1.20 3.90 -25.13
N GLY A 35 -0.46 4.95 -25.48
CA GLY A 35 -0.05 5.98 -24.53
C GLY A 35 1.37 5.78 -23.99
N ASP A 36 1.61 6.23 -22.77
CA ASP A 36 2.93 6.14 -22.13
C ASP A 36 3.27 4.67 -21.78
N PRO A 37 4.50 4.22 -22.08
CA PRO A 37 4.93 2.87 -21.72
C PRO A 37 4.92 2.70 -20.19
N PRO A 38 4.71 1.47 -19.71
CA PRO A 38 4.48 1.22 -18.29
C PRO A 38 5.73 1.54 -17.45
N ILE A 39 5.51 2.08 -16.26
CA ILE A 39 6.59 2.47 -15.34
C ILE A 39 7.24 1.27 -14.66
N THR A 40 6.58 0.11 -14.67
CA THR A 40 7.07 -1.14 -14.07
C THR A 40 6.77 -2.35 -14.96
N VAL A 41 7.20 -3.55 -14.57
CA VAL A 41 6.78 -4.80 -15.23
C VAL A 41 5.71 -5.52 -14.41
N SER A 42 4.87 -6.34 -15.04
CA SER A 42 3.64 -6.90 -14.44
C SER A 42 3.87 -7.61 -13.09
N ARG A 43 4.99 -8.33 -12.92
CA ARG A 43 5.32 -8.99 -11.64
C ARG A 43 5.53 -8.02 -10.47
N TYR A 44 6.08 -6.83 -10.74
CA TYR A 44 6.27 -5.80 -9.71
C TYR A 44 4.96 -5.10 -9.39
N ARG A 45 4.09 -4.88 -10.38
CA ARG A 45 2.73 -4.36 -10.14
C ARG A 45 1.92 -5.26 -9.23
N ALA A 46 1.92 -6.57 -9.52
CA ALA A 46 1.25 -7.55 -8.68
C ALA A 46 1.77 -7.53 -7.22
N ALA A 47 3.08 -7.37 -7.02
CA ALA A 47 3.66 -7.23 -5.70
C ALA A 47 3.22 -5.94 -5.00
N ILE A 48 3.18 -4.81 -5.71
CA ILE A 48 2.71 -3.52 -5.15
C ILE A 48 1.23 -3.59 -4.77
N ARG A 49 0.37 -4.18 -5.62
CA ARG A 49 -1.04 -4.43 -5.29
C ARG A 49 -1.19 -5.26 -4.02
N ALA A 50 -0.44 -6.35 -3.90
CA ALA A 50 -0.47 -7.21 -2.72
C ALA A 50 -0.08 -6.43 -1.45
N MET A 51 0.91 -5.53 -1.54
CA MET A 51 1.29 -4.66 -0.42
C MET A 51 0.20 -3.64 -0.09
N LEU A 52 -0.41 -3.00 -1.08
CA LEU A 52 -1.49 -2.02 -0.87
C LEU A 52 -2.74 -2.67 -0.28
N ALA A 53 -3.01 -3.93 -0.63
CA ALA A 53 -4.13 -4.71 -0.10
C ALA A 53 -3.85 -5.32 1.28
N ALA A 54 -2.60 -5.29 1.76
CA ALA A 54 -2.23 -5.89 3.04
C ALA A 54 -2.90 -5.15 4.20
N GLN A 55 -3.58 -5.91 5.05
CA GLN A 55 -4.32 -5.39 6.20
C GLN A 55 -3.76 -5.96 7.49
N VAL A 56 -4.02 -5.27 8.59
CA VAL A 56 -3.76 -5.81 9.93
C VAL A 56 -4.60 -7.07 10.08
N PRO A 57 -4.01 -8.22 10.46
CA PRO A 57 -4.75 -9.45 10.66
C PRO A 57 -5.84 -9.26 11.72
N ASP A 58 -7.03 -9.77 11.44
CA ASP A 58 -8.12 -9.87 12.41
C ASP A 58 -7.75 -10.96 13.44
N PRO A 59 -7.73 -10.65 14.75
CA PRO A 59 -7.45 -11.65 15.78
C PRO A 59 -8.54 -12.74 15.88
N GLY A 60 -9.72 -12.54 15.27
CA GLY A 60 -10.74 -13.56 15.09
C GLY A 60 -11.30 -14.11 16.41
N PHE A 61 -11.76 -15.37 16.38
CA PHE A 61 -12.40 -16.03 17.53
C PHE A 61 -11.47 -16.15 18.75
N VAL A 62 -10.15 -16.17 18.55
CA VAL A 62 -9.18 -16.31 19.64
C VAL A 62 -9.16 -15.06 20.54
N ALA A 63 -9.57 -13.90 19.99
CA ALA A 63 -9.67 -12.65 20.72
C ALA A 63 -10.73 -12.67 21.83
N THR A 64 -11.74 -13.54 21.76
CA THR A 64 -12.84 -13.54 22.76
C THR A 64 -12.37 -13.94 24.15
N ALA A 65 -11.20 -14.59 24.27
CA ALA A 65 -10.58 -14.95 25.53
C ALA A 65 -9.55 -13.92 26.03
N TRP A 66 -9.23 -12.91 25.22
CA TRP A 66 -8.24 -11.89 25.57
C TRP A 66 -8.86 -10.76 26.36
N SER A 67 -8.09 -10.23 27.29
CA SER A 67 -8.39 -8.93 27.88
C SER A 67 -8.31 -7.83 26.83
N GLN A 68 -8.94 -6.69 27.12
CA GLN A 68 -8.84 -5.50 26.26
C GLN A 68 -7.38 -5.09 26.02
N ARG A 69 -6.54 -5.17 27.06
CA ARG A 69 -5.12 -4.82 26.98
C ARG A 69 -4.34 -5.74 26.04
N GLU A 70 -4.64 -7.03 26.04
CA GLU A 70 -4.02 -8.01 25.13
C GLU A 70 -4.45 -7.77 23.68
N THR A 71 -5.73 -7.45 23.46
CA THR A 71 -6.25 -7.09 22.14
C THR A 71 -5.57 -5.82 21.59
N GLU A 72 -5.44 -4.78 22.42
CA GLU A 72 -4.76 -3.54 22.05
C GLU A 72 -3.28 -3.77 21.75
N ALA A 73 -2.59 -4.58 22.57
CA ALA A 73 -1.19 -4.93 22.35
C ALA A 73 -1.00 -5.72 21.04
N PHE A 74 -1.89 -6.67 20.74
CA PHE A 74 -1.87 -7.40 19.48
C PHE A 74 -2.04 -6.45 18.29
N LEU A 75 -3.10 -5.63 18.28
CA LEU A 75 -3.37 -4.70 17.18
C LEU A 75 -2.23 -3.68 16.99
N ALA A 76 -1.65 -3.17 18.07
CA ALA A 76 -0.50 -2.27 18.00
C ALA A 76 0.72 -2.98 17.40
N GLY A 77 1.02 -4.20 17.85
CA GLY A 77 2.10 -5.02 17.32
C GLY A 77 1.91 -5.32 15.84
N SER A 78 0.73 -5.80 15.44
CA SER A 78 0.40 -6.13 14.05
C SER A 78 0.48 -4.91 13.13
N ARG A 79 0.06 -3.72 13.58
CA ARG A 79 0.23 -2.45 12.84
C ARG A 79 1.70 -2.08 12.67
N ALA A 80 2.49 -2.19 13.74
CA ALA A 80 3.92 -1.90 13.69
C ALA A 80 4.66 -2.86 12.74
N THR A 81 4.36 -4.16 12.82
CA THR A 81 4.93 -5.17 11.92
C THR A 81 4.55 -4.92 10.47
N LEU A 82 3.27 -4.66 10.18
CA LEU A 82 2.81 -4.37 8.81
C LEU A 82 3.55 -3.15 8.25
N ARG A 83 3.68 -2.08 9.03
CA ARG A 83 4.43 -0.89 8.64
C ARG A 83 5.89 -1.21 8.33
N LEU A 84 6.57 -1.96 9.20
CA LEU A 84 7.97 -2.33 8.99
C LEU A 84 8.16 -3.17 7.73
N VAL A 85 7.26 -4.12 7.46
CA VAL A 85 7.31 -4.93 6.24
C VAL A 85 7.14 -4.05 5.00
N VAL A 86 6.17 -3.14 4.98
CA VAL A 86 5.97 -2.20 3.87
C VAL A 86 7.19 -1.32 3.67
N GLU A 87 7.80 -0.80 4.74
CA GLU A 87 9.02 0.01 4.66
C GLU A 87 10.20 -0.80 4.11
N MET A 88 10.41 -2.04 4.56
CA MET A 88 11.47 -2.93 4.09
C MET A 88 11.32 -3.31 2.62
N VAL A 89 10.10 -3.64 2.17
CA VAL A 89 9.86 -3.94 0.76
C VAL A 89 10.01 -2.68 -0.08
N GLY A 90 9.48 -1.54 0.37
CA GLY A 90 9.69 -0.25 -0.28
C GLY A 90 11.18 0.06 -0.46
N HIS A 91 11.98 -0.11 0.59
CA HIS A 91 13.43 0.06 0.53
C HIS A 91 14.06 -0.89 -0.49
N ALA A 92 13.76 -2.19 -0.43
CA ALA A 92 14.31 -3.19 -1.34
C ALA A 92 13.98 -2.91 -2.82
N LEU A 93 12.81 -2.33 -3.10
CA LEU A 93 12.42 -1.92 -4.46
C LEU A 93 13.16 -0.68 -4.95
N THR A 94 13.53 0.24 -4.04
CA THR A 94 14.22 1.49 -4.38
C THR A 94 15.74 1.39 -4.35
N THR A 95 16.30 0.36 -3.71
CA THR A 95 17.74 0.15 -3.64
C THR A 95 18.24 -0.44 -4.96
N PRO A 96 19.15 0.24 -5.69
CA PRO A 96 19.73 -0.30 -6.91
C PRO A 96 20.45 -1.62 -6.60
N PRO A 97 20.40 -2.62 -7.50
CA PRO A 97 21.21 -3.82 -7.33
C PRO A 97 22.70 -3.42 -7.24
N PRO A 98 23.50 -4.10 -6.41
CA PRO A 98 24.93 -3.83 -6.35
C PRO A 98 25.49 -3.98 -7.77
N THR A 99 26.09 -2.90 -8.29
CA THR A 99 26.80 -2.93 -9.55
C THR A 99 27.87 -4.02 -9.42
N ARG A 100 27.69 -5.15 -10.12
CA ARG A 100 28.76 -6.13 -10.26
C ARG A 100 29.91 -5.40 -10.94
N GLY A 101 30.97 -5.15 -10.17
CA GLY A 101 32.22 -4.64 -10.71
C GLY A 101 32.65 -5.59 -11.83
N VAL A 102 32.74 -5.04 -13.03
CA VAL A 102 33.47 -5.69 -14.12
C VAL A 102 34.92 -5.34 -13.86
N ASP A 103 35.64 -6.28 -13.25
CA ASP A 103 37.10 -6.33 -13.32
C ASP A 103 37.54 -6.82 -14.71
#